data_AF-A0A2V9RAM4-F1
#
_entry.id   AF-A0A2V9RAM4-F1
#
_cell.length_a   1.000
_cell.length_b   1.000
_cell.length_c   1.000
_cell.angle_alpha   90.00
_cell.angle_beta   90.00
_cell.angle_gamma   90.00
#
_symmetry.space_group_name_H-M   'P 1'
#
loop_
_entity.id
_entity.type
_entity.pdbx_description
1 polymer ?
#
loop_
_entity_poly.entity_id
_entity_poly.type
_entity_poly.pdbx_seq_one_letter_code
_entity_poly.pdbx_strand_id
1 'polypeptide(L)'
;VIIQNFRAKPEIPMHNWPEPSHQDMLRAIMLARILLPEVNLQAPPNLSAPNYQDFLDAGINDWGGVSPLTPDFINPEKPWPHLLELERRTSQKGQRLKQRLPVYPEFVPAVTSRGGLLAEKLRQACDREGYALRTAA
;
A
#
# COMPACT_ATOMS: atom_id res chain seq x y z
N VAL A 1 -0.84 -9.17 3.25
CA VAL A 1 -1.69 -8.81 4.41
C VAL A 1 -1.87 -7.30 4.45
N ILE A 2 -3.03 -6.83 4.87
CA ILE A 2 -3.36 -5.40 4.98
C ILE A 2 -3.58 -5.07 6.45
N ILE A 3 -2.89 -4.06 6.96
CA ILE A 3 -3.05 -3.53 8.31
C ILE A 3 -3.57 -2.11 8.17
N GLN A 4 -4.83 -1.91 8.52
CA GLN A 4 -5.56 -0.68 8.24
C GLN A 4 -6.11 -0.08 9.53
N ASN A 5 -5.88 1.21 9.73
CA ASN A 5 -6.39 1.93 10.90
C ASN A 5 -7.92 1.92 10.89
N PHE A 6 -8.50 1.67 12.05
CA PHE A 6 -9.87 2.05 12.30
C PHE A 6 -9.98 3.59 12.33
N ARG A 7 -11.04 4.13 11.71
CA ARG A 7 -11.39 5.55 11.75
C ARG A 7 -12.82 5.68 12.25
N ALA A 8 -13.01 6.41 13.35
CA ALA A 8 -14.32 6.63 13.90
C ALA A 8 -15.10 7.61 13.02
N LYS A 9 -16.39 7.33 12.82
CA LYS A 9 -17.32 8.19 12.05
C LYS A 9 -18.64 8.29 12.78
N PRO A 10 -19.33 9.44 12.75
CA PRO A 10 -20.60 9.61 13.44
C PRO A 10 -21.67 8.57 13.04
N GLU A 11 -21.64 8.10 11.80
CA GLU A 11 -22.69 7.29 11.20
C GLU A 11 -22.53 5.78 11.42
N ILE A 12 -21.42 5.32 12.03
CA ILE A 12 -21.14 3.88 12.22
C ILE A 12 -21.39 3.45 13.67
N PRO A 13 -21.78 2.19 13.94
CA PRO A 13 -22.01 1.70 15.30
C PRO A 13 -20.82 1.93 16.25
N MET A 14 -19.60 1.88 15.71
CA MET A 14 -18.36 2.09 16.45
C MET A 14 -17.94 3.57 16.57
N HIS A 15 -18.85 4.53 16.39
CA HIS A 15 -18.52 5.97 16.41
C HIS A 15 -17.80 6.46 17.68
N ASN A 16 -18.06 5.84 18.84
CA ASN A 16 -17.39 6.17 20.11
C ASN A 16 -16.21 5.25 20.46
N TRP A 17 -15.81 4.35 19.56
CA TRP A 17 -14.67 3.47 19.80
C TRP A 17 -13.36 4.22 19.58
N PRO A 18 -12.31 3.92 20.38
CA PRO A 18 -11.02 4.57 20.23
C PRO A 18 -10.37 4.17 18.89
N GLU A 19 -9.82 5.16 18.18
CA GLU A 19 -8.92 4.92 17.06
C GLU A 19 -7.57 4.38 17.57
N PRO A 20 -6.89 3.48 16.82
CA PRO A 20 -5.56 3.03 17.19
C PRO A 20 -4.56 4.19 17.17
N SER A 21 -3.65 4.22 18.14
CA SER A 21 -2.56 5.20 18.12
C SER A 21 -1.53 4.86 17.04
N HIS A 22 -0.68 5.82 16.68
CA HIS A 22 0.45 5.58 15.77
C HIS A 22 1.37 4.45 16.29
N GLN A 23 1.57 4.37 17.61
CA GLN A 23 2.37 3.31 18.21
C GLN A 23 1.71 1.94 18.10
N ASP A 24 0.38 1.86 18.21
CA ASP A 24 -0.34 0.60 18.05
C ASP A 24 -0.23 0.08 16.62
N MET A 25 -0.31 1.00 15.64
CA MET A 25 -0.09 0.66 14.23
C MET A 25 1.34 0.16 13.99
N LEU A 26 2.36 0.87 14.49
CA LEU A 26 3.75 0.43 14.38
C LEU A 26 3.95 -0.97 14.99
N ARG A 27 3.42 -1.22 16.19
CA ARG A 27 3.50 -2.54 16.85
C ARG A 27 2.82 -3.62 16.01
N ALA A 28 1.62 -3.37 15.51
CA ALA A 28 0.89 -4.32 14.68
C ALA A 28 1.66 -4.67 13.40
N ILE A 29 2.24 -3.66 12.73
CA ILE A 29 3.04 -3.85 11.51
C ILE A 29 4.32 -4.63 11.81
N MET A 30 5.06 -4.26 12.86
CA MET A 30 6.29 -4.97 13.24
C MET A 30 6.04 -6.44 13.55
N LEU A 31 5.00 -6.72 14.35
CA LEU A 31 4.62 -8.10 14.68
C LEU A 31 4.22 -8.88 13.42
N ALA A 32 3.44 -8.27 12.52
CA ALA A 32 3.09 -8.91 11.26
C ALA A 32 4.33 -9.20 10.39
N ARG A 33 5.32 -8.30 10.35
CA ARG A 33 6.56 -8.54 9.59
C ARG A 33 7.37 -9.69 10.17
N ILE A 34 7.44 -9.79 11.50
CA ILE A 34 8.15 -10.90 12.17
C ILE A 34 7.44 -12.23 11.93
N LEU A 35 6.11 -12.26 12.03
CA LEU A 35 5.31 -13.49 11.89
C LEU A 35 5.15 -13.94 10.43
N LEU A 36 5.17 -13.00 9.49
CA LEU A 36 4.90 -13.22 8.06
C LEU A 36 6.03 -12.61 7.20
N PRO A 37 7.28 -13.09 7.31
CA PRO A 37 8.44 -12.44 6.70
C PRO A 37 8.35 -12.34 5.17
N GLU A 38 7.79 -13.36 4.52
CA GLU A 38 7.69 -13.46 3.05
C GLU A 38 6.43 -12.79 2.48
N VAL A 39 5.53 -12.26 3.33
CA VAL A 39 4.26 -11.70 2.87
C VAL A 39 4.39 -10.20 2.63
N ASN A 40 3.82 -9.70 1.54
CA ASN A 40 3.65 -8.26 1.34
C ASN A 40 2.72 -7.67 2.40
N LEU A 41 3.20 -6.67 3.12
CA LEU A 41 2.45 -5.97 4.16
C LEU A 41 2.08 -4.58 3.67
N GLN A 42 0.77 -4.31 3.69
CA GLN A 42 0.18 -3.06 3.27
C GLN A 42 -0.28 -2.23 4.46
N ALA A 43 -0.02 -0.93 4.43
CA ALA A 43 -0.69 0.03 5.30
C ALA A 43 -0.97 1.35 4.54
N PRO A 44 -2.22 1.86 4.55
CA PRO A 44 -2.59 3.02 3.76
C PRO A 44 -2.00 4.33 4.35
N PRO A 45 -1.34 5.17 3.54
CA PRO A 45 -0.65 6.35 4.05
C PRO A 45 -1.60 7.48 4.49
N ASN A 46 -2.78 7.61 3.88
CA ASN A 46 -3.75 8.68 4.18
C ASN A 46 -4.35 8.57 5.59
N LEU A 47 -4.46 7.37 6.15
CA LEU A 47 -5.05 7.14 7.48
C LEU A 47 -4.07 7.38 8.64
N SER A 48 -2.78 7.56 8.34
CA SER A 48 -1.70 7.71 9.33
C SER A 48 -0.82 8.95 9.08
N ALA A 49 -1.33 9.93 8.33
CA ALA A 49 -0.67 11.22 8.17
C ALA A 49 -0.58 11.99 9.51
N PRO A 50 0.49 12.77 9.74
CA PRO A 50 1.61 13.05 8.84
C PRO A 50 2.81 12.10 9.03
N ASN A 51 2.69 10.99 9.76
CA ASN A 51 3.84 10.15 10.15
C ASN A 51 3.87 8.78 9.46
N TYR A 52 3.09 8.58 8.39
CA TYR A 52 2.96 7.30 7.71
C TYR A 52 4.30 6.72 7.23
N GLN A 53 5.31 7.55 6.93
CA GLN A 53 6.65 7.08 6.53
C GLN A 53 7.31 6.15 7.55
N ASP A 54 6.96 6.26 8.84
CA ASP A 54 7.51 5.40 9.89
C ASP A 54 7.06 3.95 9.74
N PHE A 55 5.98 3.69 8.99
CA PHE A 55 5.53 2.33 8.70
C PHE A 55 6.52 1.55 7.83
N LEU A 56 7.35 2.25 7.03
CA LEU A 56 8.44 1.60 6.30
C LEU A 56 9.47 1.01 7.25
N ASP A 57 9.82 1.73 8.33
CA ASP A 57 10.75 1.23 9.35
C ASP A 57 10.12 0.06 10.14
N ALA A 58 8.79 0.09 10.32
CA ALA A 58 8.06 -1.01 10.94
C ALA A 58 7.96 -2.26 10.05
N GLY A 59 8.23 -2.14 8.76
CA GLY A 59 8.35 -3.26 7.85
C GLY A 59 7.21 -3.43 6.84
N ILE A 60 6.39 -2.41 6.56
CA ILE A 60 5.58 -2.46 5.33
C ILE A 60 6.50 -2.43 4.11
N ASN A 61 6.04 -3.02 3.03
CA ASN A 61 6.70 -2.93 1.73
C ASN A 61 5.72 -2.52 0.61
N ASP A 62 4.52 -2.11 0.98
CA ASP A 62 3.46 -1.70 0.07
C ASP A 62 2.57 -0.65 0.76
N TRP A 63 2.31 0.48 0.10
CA TRP A 63 1.42 1.52 0.62
C TRP A 63 -0.07 1.18 0.44
N GLY A 64 -0.37 0.08 -0.26
CA GLY A 64 -1.73 -0.28 -0.65
C GLY A 64 -2.25 0.60 -1.80
N GLY A 65 -3.56 0.77 -1.87
CA GLY A 65 -4.18 1.63 -2.88
C GLY A 65 -3.87 3.10 -2.61
N VAL A 66 -3.37 3.81 -3.61
CA VAL A 66 -3.19 5.28 -3.59
C VAL A 66 -3.72 5.81 -4.93
N SER A 67 -4.56 6.84 -4.90
CA SER A 67 -5.14 7.42 -6.12
C SER A 67 -4.88 8.93 -6.20
N PRO A 68 -4.26 9.42 -7.29
CA PRO A 68 -4.18 10.87 -7.55
C PRO A 68 -5.46 11.42 -8.20
N LEU A 69 -6.39 10.56 -8.63
CA LEU A 69 -7.55 10.95 -9.44
C LEU A 69 -8.87 10.90 -8.68
N THR A 70 -8.99 9.98 -7.72
CA THR A 70 -10.24 9.71 -7.01
C THR A 70 -10.03 9.88 -5.51
N PRO A 71 -11.05 10.35 -4.76
CA PRO A 71 -11.01 10.32 -3.31
C PRO A 71 -10.97 8.88 -2.79
N ASP A 72 -10.66 8.72 -1.50
CA ASP A 72 -10.97 7.49 -0.78
C ASP A 72 -12.49 7.45 -0.55
N PHE A 73 -13.19 6.50 -1.17
CA PHE A 73 -14.64 6.37 -1.01
C PHE A 73 -15.05 5.84 0.37
N ILE A 74 -14.13 5.18 1.08
CA ILE A 74 -14.37 4.73 2.44
C ILE A 74 -14.15 5.90 3.38
N ASN A 75 -13.02 6.61 3.29
CA ASN A 75 -12.68 7.76 4.14
C ASN A 75 -12.48 9.05 3.33
N PRO A 76 -13.55 9.66 2.78
CA PRO A 76 -13.44 10.87 1.95
C PRO A 76 -12.75 12.05 2.65
N GLU A 77 -12.81 12.09 3.98
CA GLU A 77 -12.17 13.09 4.84
C GLU A 77 -10.65 12.89 4.98
N LYS A 78 -10.10 11.78 4.49
CA LYS A 78 -8.67 11.43 4.52
C LYS A 78 -8.12 11.34 3.09
N PRO A 79 -7.73 12.48 2.47
CA PRO A 79 -7.25 12.48 1.10
C PRO A 79 -5.94 11.70 0.95
N TRP A 80 -5.75 11.11 -0.22
CA TRP A 80 -4.48 10.48 -0.59
C TRP A 80 -3.34 11.51 -0.57
N PRO A 81 -2.13 11.12 -0.13
CA PRO A 81 -0.96 11.99 -0.30
C PRO A 81 -0.66 12.19 -1.79
N HIS A 82 -0.17 13.37 -2.15
CA HIS A 82 0.36 13.60 -3.50
C HIS A 82 1.49 12.62 -3.83
N LEU A 83 1.52 12.10 -5.05
CA LEU A 83 2.50 11.08 -5.45
C LEU A 83 3.96 11.55 -5.28
N LEU A 84 4.25 12.82 -5.61
CA LEU A 84 5.59 13.41 -5.41
C LEU A 84 6.00 13.43 -3.94
N GLU A 85 5.06 13.71 -3.04
CA GLU A 85 5.32 13.69 -1.60
C GLU A 85 5.52 12.26 -1.08
N LEU A 86 4.69 11.33 -1.56
CA LEU A 86 4.83 9.90 -1.23
C LEU A 86 6.18 9.36 -1.71
N GLU A 87 6.61 9.71 -2.93
CA GLU A 87 7.91 9.32 -3.49
C GLU A 87 9.06 9.93 -2.69
N ARG A 88 8.97 11.22 -2.35
CA ARG A 88 9.97 11.91 -1.51
C ARG A 88 10.13 11.24 -0.15
N ARG A 89 9.03 10.98 0.56
CA ARG A 89 9.07 10.37 1.90
C ARG A 89 9.52 8.91 1.88
N THR A 90 9.10 8.16 0.87
CA THR A 90 9.58 6.78 0.66
C THR A 90 11.10 6.78 0.45
N SER A 91 11.61 7.71 -0.37
CA SER A 91 13.05 7.86 -0.63
C SER A 91 13.85 8.29 0.60
N GLN A 92 13.27 9.12 1.48
CA GLN A 92 13.91 9.53 2.74
C GLN A 92 14.12 8.37 3.72
N LYS A 93 13.35 7.29 3.60
CA LYS A 93 13.56 6.04 4.35
C LYS A 93 14.44 5.03 3.60
N GLY A 94 15.12 5.45 2.53
CA GLY A 94 16.00 4.59 1.73
C GLY A 94 15.28 3.61 0.80
N GLN A 95 13.97 3.78 0.60
CA GLN A 95 13.15 2.91 -0.25
C GLN A 95 12.82 3.58 -1.59
N ARG A 96 12.39 2.79 -2.59
CA ARG A 96 11.95 3.32 -3.89
C ARG A 96 10.45 3.10 -4.08
N LEU A 97 9.72 4.17 -4.41
CA LEU A 97 8.32 4.05 -4.76
C LEU A 97 8.17 3.44 -6.17
N LYS A 98 7.54 2.27 -6.23
CA LYS A 98 7.24 1.54 -7.48
C LYS A 98 5.74 1.25 -7.54
N GLN A 99 5.12 1.56 -8.68
CA GLN A 99 3.74 1.15 -8.93
C GLN A 99 3.73 -0.33 -9.28
N ARG A 100 2.95 -1.13 -8.55
CA ARG A 100 2.74 -2.55 -8.87
C ARG A 100 1.43 -2.76 -9.63
N LEU A 101 1.31 -3.94 -10.23
CA LEU A 101 0.04 -4.47 -10.74
C LEU A 101 -0.77 -5.11 -9.58
N PRO A 102 -2.03 -5.52 -9.83
CA PRO A 102 -2.78 -6.32 -8.85
C PRO A 102 -2.11 -7.66 -8.51
N VAL A 103 -1.32 -8.21 -9.44
CA VAL A 103 -0.43 -9.36 -9.20
C VAL A 103 0.92 -8.83 -8.74
N TYR A 104 1.42 -9.30 -7.59
CA TYR A 104 2.75 -8.93 -7.12
C TYR A 104 3.86 -9.48 -8.03
N PRO A 105 4.99 -8.78 -8.16
CA PRO A 105 6.09 -9.15 -9.05
C PRO A 105 6.54 -10.61 -8.95
N GLU A 106 6.67 -11.13 -7.73
CA GLU A 106 7.10 -12.51 -7.46
C GLU A 106 6.10 -13.58 -7.98
N PHE A 107 4.84 -13.21 -8.18
CA PHE A 107 3.81 -14.10 -8.74
C PHE A 107 3.63 -13.94 -10.26
N VAL A 108 4.19 -12.90 -10.87
CA VAL A 108 4.05 -12.66 -12.32
C VAL A 108 4.53 -13.87 -13.16
N PRO A 109 5.69 -14.50 -12.88
CA PRO A 109 6.13 -15.67 -13.65
C PRO A 109 5.15 -16.85 -13.54
N ALA A 110 4.64 -17.10 -12.34
CA ALA A 110 3.72 -18.21 -12.07
C ALA A 110 2.34 -18.01 -12.74
N VAL A 111 1.89 -16.76 -12.88
CA VAL A 111 0.64 -16.44 -13.59
C VAL A 111 0.86 -16.46 -15.11
N THR A 112 1.98 -15.90 -15.60
CA THR A 112 2.22 -15.78 -17.04
C THR A 112 2.52 -17.13 -17.71
N SER A 113 3.06 -18.11 -16.98
CA SER A 113 3.31 -19.48 -17.46
C SER A 113 2.03 -20.26 -17.76
N ARG A 114 0.89 -19.87 -17.17
CA ARG A 114 -0.41 -20.53 -17.41
C ARG A 114 -1.07 -20.14 -18.73
N GLY A 115 -0.55 -19.13 -19.42
CA GLY A 115 -1.11 -18.63 -20.68
C GLY A 115 -2.47 -17.91 -20.52
N GLY A 116 -3.13 -17.66 -21.66
CA GLY A 116 -4.43 -16.98 -21.71
C GLY A 116 -4.38 -15.46 -21.51
N LEU A 117 -5.57 -14.86 -21.46
CA LEU A 117 -5.75 -13.41 -21.47
C LEU A 117 -5.03 -12.70 -20.33
N LEU A 118 -5.07 -13.25 -19.10
CA LEU A 118 -4.39 -12.65 -17.96
C LEU A 118 -2.87 -12.61 -18.16
N ALA A 119 -2.28 -13.70 -18.65
CA ALA A 119 -0.85 -13.77 -18.93
C ALA A 119 -0.43 -12.76 -20.01
N GLU A 120 -1.24 -12.60 -21.05
CA GLU A 120 -1.01 -11.60 -22.11
C GLU A 120 -1.09 -10.17 -21.57
N LYS A 121 -2.12 -9.86 -20.77
CA LYS A 121 -2.28 -8.53 -20.17
C LYS A 121 -1.16 -8.19 -19.19
N LEU A 122 -0.72 -9.15 -18.37
CA LEU A 122 0.42 -8.95 -17.48
C LEU A 122 1.70 -8.67 -18.28
N ARG A 123 2.01 -9.46 -19.31
CA ARG A 123 3.20 -9.25 -20.17
C ARG A 123 3.20 -7.87 -20.85
N GLN A 124 2.03 -7.35 -21.20
CA GLN A 124 1.89 -6.01 -21.80
C GLN A 124 2.00 -4.88 -20.78
N ALA A 125 1.72 -5.14 -19.51
CA ALA A 125 1.59 -4.11 -18.48
C ALA A 125 2.78 -4.07 -17.51
N CYS A 126 3.63 -5.10 -17.46
CA CYS A 126 4.76 -5.17 -16.53
C CYS A 126 6.11 -4.85 -17.18
N ASP A 127 7.01 -4.26 -16.39
CA ASP A 127 8.42 -4.15 -16.71
C ASP A 127 9.16 -5.49 -16.49
N ARG A 128 10.50 -5.48 -16.68
CA ARG A 128 11.34 -6.67 -16.49
C ARG A 128 11.41 -7.16 -15.05
N GLU A 129 11.10 -6.29 -14.09
CA GLU A 129 11.07 -6.60 -12.66
C GLU A 129 9.67 -7.06 -12.21
N GLY A 130 8.66 -7.04 -13.08
CA GLY A 130 7.28 -7.43 -12.75
C GLY A 130 6.42 -6.29 -12.18
N TYR A 131 6.93 -5.05 -12.14
CA TYR A 131 6.19 -3.85 -11.73
C TYR A 131 5.44 -3.22 -12.91
N ALA A 132 4.48 -2.34 -12.66
CA ALA A 132 3.74 -1.69 -13.73
C ALA A 132 4.67 -0.82 -14.60
N LEU A 133 4.53 -0.89 -15.92
CA LEU A 133 5.20 0.03 -16.83
C LEU A 133 4.81 1.46 -16.48
N ARG A 134 5.79 2.32 -16.23
CA ARG A 134 5.56 3.77 -16.18
C ARG A 134 5.20 4.20 -17.60
N THR A 135 3.92 4.47 -17.85
CA THR A 135 3.55 5.26 -19.04
C THR A 135 4.21 6.62 -18.87
N ALA A 136 5.02 7.04 -19.85
CA ALA A 136 5.53 8.40 -19.85
C ALA A 136 4.34 9.35 -19.76
N ALA A 137 4.34 10.20 -18.73
CA ALA A 137 3.38 11.29 -18.57
C ALA A 137 3.73 12.42 -19.56
#